data_AF-A0A519DZN8-F1
#
_entry.id   AF-A0A519DZN8-F1
#
_cell.length_a   1.000
_cell.length_b   1.000
_cell.length_c   1.000
_cell.angle_alpha   90.00
_cell.angle_beta   90.00
_cell.angle_gamma   90.00
#
_symmetry.space_group_name_H-M   'P 1'
#
loop_
_entity.id
_entity.type
_entity.pdbx_description
1 polymer ?
#
loop_
_entity_poly.entity_id
_entity_poly.type
_entity_poly.pdbx_seq_one_letter_code
_entity_poly.pdbx_strand_id
1 'polypeptide(L)'
;MTSVTREAEVLASDCSVTFKEDTLQDDDSEPTLARGLYRVVVLFGCLGLFSYFLLEMYSTTAALSRLASAAKNFRYIERCDAEGNPKTTGEPNCVNLYGYLFINGPVLRAIKRVCLNNGEAPVMLTLEEGKASKRDIVSVERRLSNQEQNGARQRC
;
A
#
# COMPACT_ATOMS: atom_id res chain seq x y z
N MET A 1 -74.47 13.12 -65.13
CA MET A 1 -73.26 13.37 -64.31
C MET A 1 -73.65 13.21 -62.86
N THR A 2 -72.96 12.29 -62.20
CA THR A 2 -73.42 11.46 -61.08
C THR A 2 -73.67 12.23 -59.79
N SER A 3 -74.88 12.01 -59.26
CA SER A 3 -75.44 12.54 -58.04
C SER A 3 -74.95 11.80 -56.79
N VAL A 4 -74.56 12.61 -55.81
CA VAL A 4 -74.69 12.46 -54.35
C VAL A 4 -75.37 11.16 -53.88
N THR A 5 -74.63 10.36 -53.10
CA THR A 5 -75.17 9.35 -52.18
C THR A 5 -74.43 9.39 -50.84
N ARG A 6 -75.17 9.84 -49.82
CA ARG A 6 -75.33 9.31 -48.46
C ARG A 6 -74.12 8.89 -47.60
N GLU A 7 -74.04 9.60 -46.49
CA GLU A 7 -73.80 9.19 -45.09
C GLU A 7 -73.86 7.69 -44.76
N ALA A 8 -72.89 7.26 -43.94
CA ALA A 8 -72.94 6.35 -42.78
C ALA A 8 -71.55 5.69 -42.65
N GLU A 9 -70.72 6.15 -41.71
CA GLU A 9 -70.53 5.55 -40.39
C GLU A 9 -69.66 4.28 -40.38
N VAL A 10 -68.68 4.30 -39.47
CA VAL A 10 -67.95 3.15 -38.91
C VAL A 10 -66.99 2.41 -39.84
N LEU A 11 -65.70 2.77 -39.74
CA LEU A 11 -64.64 1.76 -39.55
C LEU A 11 -63.38 2.43 -38.99
N ALA A 12 -63.17 2.16 -37.71
CA ALA A 12 -61.93 2.36 -36.99
C ALA A 12 -60.85 1.42 -37.55
N SER A 13 -59.75 1.99 -38.04
CA SER A 13 -58.48 1.34 -38.42
C SER A 13 -57.54 2.51 -38.73
N ASP A 14 -56.33 2.68 -38.21
CA ASP A 14 -55.42 1.92 -37.38
C ASP A 14 -54.49 2.97 -36.75
N CYS A 15 -54.40 3.03 -35.42
CA CYS A 15 -53.29 3.70 -34.73
C CYS A 15 -53.31 3.32 -33.25
N SER A 16 -53.10 2.05 -32.96
CA SER A 16 -52.70 1.62 -31.62
C SER A 16 -51.31 1.00 -31.72
N VAL A 17 -50.33 1.75 -31.22
CA VAL A 17 -48.99 1.27 -30.92
C VAL A 17 -49.15 0.07 -29.97
N THR A 18 -48.89 -1.13 -30.48
CA THR A 18 -48.79 -2.32 -29.64
C THR A 18 -47.47 -2.24 -28.88
N PHE A 19 -47.58 -1.86 -27.60
CA PHE A 19 -46.54 -2.09 -26.62
C PHE A 19 -46.35 -3.61 -26.55
N LYS A 20 -45.28 -4.09 -27.17
CA LYS A 20 -44.84 -5.47 -27.00
C LYS A 20 -44.29 -5.54 -25.59
N GLU A 21 -45.17 -5.88 -24.66
CA GLU A 21 -44.81 -6.36 -23.34
C GLU A 21 -44.01 -7.64 -23.62
N ASP A 22 -42.68 -7.51 -23.66
CA ASP A 22 -41.80 -8.66 -23.49
C ASP A 22 -42.10 -9.15 -22.08
N THR A 23 -43.07 -10.06 -22.00
CA THR A 23 -43.32 -10.89 -20.83
C THR A 23 -42.00 -11.55 -20.50
N LEU A 24 -41.36 -10.99 -19.47
CA LEU A 24 -40.24 -11.54 -18.76
C LEU A 24 -40.78 -12.82 -18.10
N GLN A 25 -40.92 -13.88 -18.91
CA GLN A 25 -41.24 -15.23 -18.47
C GLN A 25 -40.04 -15.70 -17.68
N ASP A 26 -40.18 -15.50 -16.38
CA ASP A 26 -39.64 -16.34 -15.33
C ASP A 26 -40.03 -17.79 -15.64
N ASP A 27 -39.12 -18.54 -16.27
CA ASP A 27 -39.23 -20.00 -16.40
C ASP A 27 -37.85 -20.62 -16.13
N ASP A 28 -37.78 -21.19 -14.92
CA ASP A 28 -37.00 -22.34 -14.52
C ASP A 28 -35.45 -22.28 -14.37
N SER A 29 -35.06 -21.98 -13.12
CA SER A 29 -34.51 -23.01 -12.23
C SER A 29 -33.21 -23.73 -12.66
N GLU A 30 -32.15 -23.01 -12.99
CA GLU A 30 -30.79 -23.47 -12.66
C GLU A 30 -30.29 -22.71 -11.42
N PRO A 31 -29.97 -23.38 -10.29
CA PRO A 31 -29.40 -22.73 -9.12
C PRO A 31 -28.02 -22.14 -9.47
N THR A 32 -28.06 -20.91 -9.97
CA THR A 32 -27.00 -19.92 -10.15
C THR A 32 -25.57 -20.45 -10.05
N LEU A 33 -25.16 -21.26 -11.03
CA LEU A 33 -23.77 -21.66 -11.22
C LEU A 33 -22.85 -20.43 -11.24
N ALA A 34 -23.35 -19.32 -11.78
CA ALA A 34 -22.73 -18.00 -11.73
C ALA A 34 -22.52 -17.44 -10.30
N ARG A 35 -23.48 -17.63 -9.39
CA ARG A 35 -23.37 -17.19 -7.98
C ARG A 35 -22.42 -18.07 -7.19
N GLY A 36 -22.39 -19.37 -7.51
CA GLY A 36 -21.39 -20.31 -7.00
C GLY A 36 -19.98 -19.92 -7.42
N LEU A 37 -19.75 -19.68 -8.71
CA LEU A 37 -18.47 -19.23 -9.26
C LEU A 37 -18.01 -17.89 -8.66
N TYR A 38 -18.93 -16.93 -8.49
CA TYR A 38 -18.59 -15.65 -7.88
C TYR A 38 -18.06 -15.81 -6.45
N ARG A 39 -18.70 -16.65 -5.63
CA ARG A 39 -18.22 -16.95 -4.26
C ARG A 39 -16.84 -17.58 -4.27
N VAL A 40 -16.60 -18.52 -5.19
CA VAL A 40 -15.29 -19.19 -5.31
C VAL A 40 -14.21 -18.21 -5.74
N VAL A 41 -14.46 -17.38 -6.76
CA VAL A 41 -13.51 -16.36 -7.22
C VAL A 41 -13.20 -15.34 -6.11
N VAL A 42 -14.22 -14.87 -5.38
CA VAL A 42 -14.02 -13.96 -4.25
C VAL A 42 -13.20 -14.62 -3.15
N LEU A 43 -13.47 -15.88 -2.80
CA LEU A 43 -12.70 -16.61 -1.79
C LEU A 43 -11.23 -16.76 -2.20
N PHE A 44 -10.96 -17.15 -3.45
CA PHE A 44 -9.58 -17.23 -3.95
C PHE A 44 -8.90 -15.86 -4.00
N GLY A 45 -9.63 -14.81 -4.39
CA GLY A 45 -9.14 -13.43 -4.33
C GLY A 45 -8.76 -13.01 -2.90
N CYS A 46 -9.63 -13.28 -1.93
CA CYS A 46 -9.37 -13.02 -0.52
C CYS A 46 -8.17 -13.80 0.01
N LEU A 47 -8.06 -15.09 -0.32
CA LEU A 47 -6.91 -15.93 0.08
C LEU A 47 -5.60 -15.43 -0.53
N GLY A 48 -5.63 -15.02 -1.81
CA GLY A 48 -4.47 -14.45 -2.49
C GLY A 48 -4.01 -13.14 -1.83
N LEU A 49 -4.95 -12.23 -1.55
CA LEU A 49 -4.66 -10.99 -0.83
C LEU A 49 -4.10 -11.26 0.57
N PHE A 50 -4.72 -12.14 1.34
CA PHE A 50 -4.26 -12.49 2.67
C PHE A 50 -2.85 -13.09 2.66
N SER A 51 -2.58 -14.01 1.73
CA SER A 51 -1.26 -14.60 1.54
C SER A 51 -0.20 -13.56 1.17
N TYR A 52 -0.56 -12.59 0.31
CA TYR A 52 0.30 -11.48 -0.05
C TYR A 52 0.63 -10.59 1.16
N PHE A 53 -0.38 -10.21 1.95
CA PHE A 53 -0.19 -9.43 3.17
C PHE A 53 0.70 -10.14 4.19
N LEU A 54 0.49 -11.45 4.39
CA LEU A 54 1.34 -12.24 5.25
C LEU A 54 2.78 -12.27 4.74
N LEU A 55 3.00 -12.49 3.44
CA LEU A 55 4.33 -12.50 2.85
C LEU A 55 5.07 -11.16 3.07
N GLU A 56 4.37 -10.04 2.89
CA GLU A 56 4.95 -8.71 3.14
C GLU A 56 5.27 -8.48 4.62
N MET A 57 4.35 -8.86 5.52
CA MET A 57 4.55 -8.77 6.97
C MET A 57 5.75 -9.59 7.42
N TYR A 58 5.78 -10.90 7.12
CA TYR A 58 6.90 -11.79 7.46
C TYR A 58 8.22 -11.28 6.90
N SER A 59 8.21 -10.74 5.68
CA SER A 59 9.42 -10.17 5.08
C SER A 59 9.88 -8.91 5.80
N THR A 60 8.98 -8.11 6.36
CA THR A 60 9.30 -6.88 7.10
C THR A 60 9.82 -7.21 8.49
N THR A 61 9.18 -8.13 9.21
CA THR A 61 9.65 -8.67 10.49
C THR A 61 11.06 -9.24 10.37
N ALA A 62 11.32 -10.01 9.31
CA ALA A 62 12.65 -10.56 9.03
C ALA A 62 13.70 -9.47 8.81
N ALA A 63 13.36 -8.40 8.08
CA ALA A 63 14.25 -7.26 7.85
C ALA A 63 14.55 -6.51 9.17
N LEU A 64 13.53 -6.30 10.02
CA LEU A 64 13.71 -5.68 11.33
C LEU A 64 14.59 -6.52 12.26
N SER A 65 14.41 -7.84 12.26
CA SER A 65 15.26 -8.75 13.04
C SER A 65 16.72 -8.69 12.60
N ARG A 66 16.99 -8.67 11.30
CA ARG A 66 18.35 -8.52 10.76
C ARG A 66 18.94 -7.16 11.11
N LEU A 67 18.16 -6.09 10.96
CA LEU A 67 18.57 -4.74 11.34
C LEU A 67 18.90 -4.65 12.84
N ALA A 68 18.07 -5.24 13.70
CA ALA A 68 18.31 -5.25 15.15
C ALA A 68 19.60 -6.01 15.49
N SER A 69 19.87 -7.13 14.82
CA SER A 69 21.12 -7.88 14.97
C SER A 69 22.33 -7.06 14.50
N ALA A 70 22.24 -6.43 13.33
CA ALA A 70 23.28 -5.56 12.80
C ALA A 70 23.56 -4.37 13.74
N ALA A 71 22.50 -3.72 14.24
CA ALA A 71 22.61 -2.63 15.20
C ALA A 71 23.26 -3.06 16.52
N LYS A 72 22.94 -4.24 17.02
CA LYS A 72 23.55 -4.74 18.26
C LYS A 72 25.05 -5.01 18.13
N ASN A 73 25.49 -5.48 16.96
CA ASN A 73 26.89 -5.81 16.71
C ASN A 73 27.71 -4.59 16.22
N PHE A 74 27.05 -3.51 15.83
CA PHE A 74 27.72 -2.31 15.32
C PHE A 74 28.40 -1.53 16.45
N ARG A 75 29.64 -1.09 16.21
CA ARG A 75 30.39 -0.26 17.16
C ARG A 75 30.09 1.22 16.96
N TYR A 76 29.17 1.75 17.76
CA TYR A 76 28.87 3.18 17.77
C TYR A 76 30.01 4.00 18.38
N ILE A 77 30.26 5.17 17.79
CA ILE A 77 31.25 6.15 18.28
C ILE A 77 30.60 7.51 18.59
N GLU A 78 29.45 7.82 17.98
CA GLU A 78 28.71 9.05 18.19
C GLU A 78 27.56 8.84 19.20
N ARG A 79 27.18 9.92 19.87
CA ARG A 79 26.10 9.97 20.87
C ARG A 79 25.05 10.94 20.38
N CYS A 80 23.80 10.52 20.30
CA CYS A 80 22.69 11.36 19.89
C CYS A 80 21.47 11.20 20.81
N ASP A 81 20.68 12.27 20.92
CA ASP A 81 19.34 12.21 21.49
C ASP A 81 18.33 11.52 20.54
N ALA A 82 17.07 11.48 20.96
CA ALA A 82 16.02 10.81 20.21
C ALA A 82 15.64 11.55 18.92
N GLU A 83 16.06 12.81 18.81
CA GLU A 83 15.87 13.76 17.73
C GLU A 83 17.09 13.82 16.79
N GLY A 84 18.17 13.11 17.12
CA GLY A 84 19.39 13.06 16.32
C GLY A 84 20.38 14.19 16.58
N ASN A 85 20.17 14.99 17.63
CA ASN A 85 21.13 16.00 18.04
C ASN A 85 22.26 15.36 18.86
N PRO A 86 23.51 15.81 18.68
CA PRO A 86 24.65 15.27 19.40
C PRO A 86 24.53 15.49 20.91
N LYS A 87 24.85 14.47 21.70
CA LYS A 87 24.92 14.53 23.17
C LYS A 87 26.34 14.30 23.67
N THR A 88 26.67 14.92 24.80
CA THR A 88 27.98 14.75 25.45
C THR A 88 28.00 13.63 26.48
N THR A 89 26.83 13.19 26.96
CA THR A 89 26.65 12.19 28.01
C THR A 89 25.94 10.94 27.49
N GLY A 90 26.15 9.80 28.15
CA GLY A 90 25.55 8.51 27.79
C GLY A 90 26.43 7.61 26.90
N GLU A 91 25.91 6.43 26.57
CA GLU A 91 26.57 5.47 25.69
C GLU A 91 26.46 5.90 24.22
N PRO A 92 27.51 5.65 23.40
CA PRO A 92 27.42 5.83 21.96
C PRO A 92 26.29 4.98 21.36
N ASN A 93 25.42 5.63 20.59
CA ASN A 93 24.17 5.03 20.15
C ASN A 93 23.76 5.45 18.74
N CYS A 94 24.47 6.38 18.09
CA CYS A 94 24.08 6.85 16.77
C CYS A 94 25.20 6.75 15.77
N VAL A 95 24.81 6.71 14.50
CA VAL A 95 25.73 6.66 13.39
C VAL A 95 25.13 7.26 12.11
N ASN A 96 25.96 8.01 11.39
CA ASN A 96 25.57 8.61 10.12
C ASN A 96 25.73 7.62 8.95
N LEU A 97 24.60 7.25 8.33
CA LEU A 97 24.41 6.30 7.22
C LEU A 97 24.06 7.01 5.90
N TYR A 98 24.89 7.96 5.44
CA TYR A 98 24.82 8.58 4.09
C TYR A 98 23.39 8.99 3.65
N GLY A 99 22.78 9.97 4.29
CA GLY A 99 21.37 10.33 4.04
C GLY A 99 20.39 9.72 5.04
N TYR A 100 20.88 8.92 6.00
CA TYR A 100 20.15 8.56 7.21
C TYR A 100 21.02 8.80 8.43
N LEU A 101 20.48 9.35 9.52
CA LEU A 101 21.09 9.25 10.84
C LEU A 101 20.39 8.13 11.59
N PHE A 102 21.09 7.03 11.82
CA PHE A 102 20.56 5.90 12.57
C PHE A 102 20.82 6.08 14.06
N ILE A 103 19.80 5.80 14.87
CA ILE A 103 19.84 5.92 16.33
C ILE A 103 19.38 4.58 16.90
N ASN A 104 20.30 3.93 17.61
CA ASN A 104 20.06 2.74 18.40
C ASN A 104 19.51 3.13 19.77
N GLY A 105 18.40 2.52 20.18
CA GLY A 105 17.71 2.83 21.43
C GLY A 105 16.62 1.79 21.70
N PRO A 106 15.71 2.05 22.67
CA PRO A 106 14.58 1.16 22.95
C PRO A 106 13.72 0.88 21.71
N VAL A 107 13.66 1.87 20.81
CA VAL A 107 13.06 1.75 19.49
C VAL A 107 14.11 2.20 18.47
N LEU A 108 14.32 1.40 17.42
CA LEU A 108 15.24 1.75 16.34
C LEU A 108 14.67 2.90 15.52
N ARG A 109 15.45 3.96 15.35
CA ARG A 109 15.04 5.17 14.61
C ARG A 109 16.05 5.49 13.52
N ALA A 110 15.56 6.03 12.41
CA ALA A 110 16.41 6.59 11.38
C ALA A 110 15.85 7.94 10.93
N ILE A 111 16.69 8.97 10.91
CA ILE A 111 16.31 10.29 10.40
C ILE A 111 16.80 10.38 8.96
N LYS A 112 15.88 10.36 8.01
CA LYS A 112 16.18 10.57 6.60
C LYS A 112 16.59 12.02 6.40
N ARG A 113 17.85 12.23 6.05
CA ARG A 113 18.40 13.55 5.73
C ARG A 113 18.08 13.84 4.28
N VAL A 114 17.37 14.92 4.02
CA VAL A 114 17.20 15.44 2.67
C VAL A 114 18.36 16.40 2.41
N CYS A 115 18.98 16.31 1.23
CA CYS A 115 19.98 17.29 0.84
C CYS A 115 19.33 18.69 0.86
N LEU A 116 19.99 19.65 1.51
CA LEU A 116 19.52 21.04 1.71
C LEU A 116 19.05 21.75 0.41
N ASN A 117 19.42 21.24 -0.77
CA ASN A 117 19.01 21.77 -2.06
C ASN A 117 17.50 21.65 -2.35
N ASN A 118 16.76 20.79 -1.63
CA ASN A 118 15.34 20.56 -1.90
C ASN A 118 14.38 21.21 -0.88
N GLY A 119 14.89 21.93 0.15
CA GLY A 119 14.07 22.62 1.14
C GLY A 119 13.15 21.72 1.99
N GLU A 120 13.29 20.40 1.88
CA GLU A 120 12.45 19.42 2.56
C GLU A 120 13.01 19.14 3.96
N ALA A 121 12.13 19.18 4.97
CA ALA A 121 12.53 18.93 6.34
C ALA A 121 12.99 17.46 6.50
N PRO A 122 14.03 17.20 7.33
CA PRO A 122 14.43 15.83 7.63
C PRO A 122 13.25 15.04 8.22
N VAL A 123 13.03 13.83 7.72
CA VAL A 123 11.91 12.98 8.13
C VAL A 123 12.41 11.93 9.10
N MET A 124 11.84 11.90 10.31
CA MET A 124 12.11 10.86 11.29
C MET A 124 11.29 9.60 10.94
N LEU A 125 11.98 8.50 10.71
CA LEU A 125 11.40 7.18 10.47
C LEU A 125 11.55 6.34 11.74
N THR A 126 10.42 5.84 12.23
CA THR A 126 10.40 4.85 13.31
C THR A 126 10.46 3.46 12.68
N LEU A 127 11.57 2.75 12.86
CA LEU A 127 11.81 1.45 12.21
C LEU A 127 11.12 0.34 12.99
N GLU A 128 9.79 0.33 12.91
CA GLU A 128 8.90 -0.65 13.49
C GLU A 128 7.93 -1.18 12.43
N GLU A 129 7.33 -2.34 12.70
CA GLU A 129 6.32 -2.94 11.84
C GLU A 129 5.17 -1.96 11.59
N GLY A 130 4.84 -1.74 10.32
CA GLY A 130 3.76 -0.84 9.91
C GLY A 130 4.03 0.66 10.03
N LYS A 131 5.17 1.09 10.62
CA LYS A 131 5.52 2.52 10.74
C LYS A 131 6.57 3.00 9.74
N ALA A 132 7.49 2.12 9.33
CA ALA A 132 8.45 2.41 8.29
C ALA A 132 8.21 1.52 7.07
N SER A 133 8.52 2.05 5.89
CA SER A 133 8.45 1.24 4.67
C SER A 133 9.53 0.16 4.70
N LYS A 134 9.20 -1.02 4.17
CA LYS A 134 10.18 -2.12 4.01
C LYS A 134 11.44 -1.66 3.27
N ARG A 135 11.30 -0.78 2.27
CA ARG A 135 12.44 -0.24 1.51
C ARG A 135 13.37 0.57 2.40
N ASP A 136 12.83 1.38 3.30
CA ASP A 136 13.65 2.18 4.21
C ASP A 136 14.37 1.30 5.22
N ILE A 137 13.69 0.31 5.82
CA ILE A 137 14.29 -0.66 6.75
C ILE A 137 15.45 -1.39 6.08
N VAL A 138 15.25 -1.95 4.88
CA VAL A 138 16.29 -2.66 4.12
C VAL A 138 17.42 -1.72 3.69
N SER A 139 17.12 -0.46 3.37
CA SER A 139 18.14 0.53 3.01
C SER A 139 19.05 0.82 4.22
N VAL A 140 18.45 1.06 5.38
CA VAL A 140 19.17 1.32 6.64
C VAL A 140 20.00 0.11 7.04
N GLU A 141 19.43 -1.11 7.01
CA GLU A 141 20.14 -2.36 7.30
C GLU A 141 21.38 -2.50 6.42
N ARG A 142 21.21 -2.37 5.10
CA ARG A 142 22.31 -2.53 4.15
C ARG A 142 23.41 -1.49 4.37
N ARG A 143 23.03 -0.24 4.68
CA ARG A 143 23.99 0.84 4.94
C ARG A 143 24.74 0.60 6.25
N LEU A 144 24.05 0.18 7.29
CA LEU A 144 24.65 -0.12 8.60
C LEU A 144 25.65 -1.27 8.49
N SER A 145 25.28 -2.36 7.82
CA SER A 145 26.18 -3.49 7.57
C SER A 145 27.37 -3.14 6.68
N ASN A 146 27.21 -2.21 5.73
CA ASN A 146 28.28 -1.79 4.83
C ASN A 146 29.18 -0.67 5.39
N GLN A 147 28.81 -0.07 6.52
CA GLN A 147 29.50 1.10 7.04
C GLN A 147 30.92 0.79 7.55
N GLU A 148 31.22 -0.47 7.86
CA GLU A 148 32.50 -0.88 8.47
C GLU A 148 33.76 -0.64 7.61
N GLN A 149 33.66 -0.16 6.36
CA GLN A 149 34.86 -0.02 5.50
C GLN A 149 35.06 1.36 4.86
N ASN A 150 34.06 2.24 4.87
CA ASN A 150 34.18 3.54 4.23
C ASN A 150 33.87 4.63 5.25
N GLY A 151 34.94 5.16 5.85
CA GLY A 151 34.88 6.35 6.69
C GLY A 151 34.00 7.41 6.06
N ALA A 152 33.07 7.94 6.88
CA ALA A 152 31.95 8.78 6.49
C ALA A 152 32.31 9.82 5.42
N ARG A 153 32.09 9.49 4.14
CA ARG A 153 32.01 10.50 3.08
C ARG A 153 30.58 11.02 3.10
N GLN A 154 30.37 12.15 3.78
CA GLN A 154 29.14 12.92 3.62
C GLN A 154 29.00 13.31 2.15
N ARG A 155 28.00 12.77 1.47
CA ARG A 155 27.29 13.52 0.44
C ARG A 155 25.81 13.39 0.77
N CYS A 156 25.41 14.31 1.66
CA CYS A 156 24.14 14.36 2.38
C CYS A 156 23.94 13.23 3.42
#